data_AF-A0A941XSX2-F1
#
_entry.id   AF-A0A941XSX2-F1
#
_cell.length_a   1.000
_cell.length_b   1.000
_cell.length_c   1.000
_cell.angle_alpha   90.00
_cell.angle_beta   90.00
_cell.angle_gamma   90.00
#
_symmetry.space_group_name_H-M   'P 1'
#
loop_
_entity.id
_entity.type
_entity.pdbx_description
1 polymer ?
#
loop_
_entity_poly.entity_id
_entity_poly.type
_entity_poly.pdbx_seq_one_letter_code
_entity_poly.pdbx_strand_id
1 'polypeptide(L)'
;ADYGARCYNKLNGRWLSQDPLADEYINHSQYCFCGNNPISRIDINGEDWYSYQKKEYNEQGEMIEYTAYAFTEATSQQELDDAGINGTYLGAVVVIFAGSLNEKLGTKESDPDGLYINGDGAITAQVTVYGPKGESDIARYTGFTMSSDFKKYGAIADGEYTVNYLVPGKSAPLPSNYAVNGGNPVNCLNGINPSPISPYSATQKNGIYIHATNINGKAGGNIAASTGCLLIQGGAQWNRFQSQIGKRDFKLILYRQ
;
A
#
# COMPACT_ATOMS: atom_id res chain seq x y z
N ALA A 1 -26.27 -22.44 -1.71
CA ALA A 1 -26.11 -21.56 -0.53
C ALA A 1 -26.94 -20.33 -0.78
N ASP A 2 -27.67 -19.87 0.22
CA ASP A 2 -28.54 -18.71 0.10
C ASP A 2 -27.75 -17.45 0.48
N TYR A 3 -27.76 -16.44 -0.38
CA TYR A 3 -27.09 -15.15 -0.19
C TYR A 3 -28.12 -14.00 -0.13
N GLY A 4 -29.37 -14.31 0.22
CA GLY A 4 -30.46 -13.34 0.36
C GLY A 4 -31.03 -12.91 -0.98
N ALA A 5 -30.25 -12.18 -1.77
CA ALA A 5 -30.68 -11.70 -3.09
C ALA A 5 -30.76 -12.84 -4.13
N ARG A 6 -29.88 -13.85 -4.01
CA ARG A 6 -29.82 -15.00 -4.93
C ARG A 6 -29.33 -16.26 -4.23
N CYS A 7 -29.75 -17.42 -4.75
CA CYS A 7 -29.20 -18.71 -4.35
C CYS A 7 -28.01 -19.10 -5.24
N TYR A 8 -26.87 -19.44 -4.62
CA TYR A 8 -25.65 -19.87 -5.27
C TYR A 8 -25.56 -21.39 -5.43
N ASN A 9 -25.24 -21.86 -6.63
CA ASN A 9 -24.91 -23.25 -6.91
C ASN A 9 -23.40 -23.50 -6.75
N LYS A 10 -23.04 -24.17 -5.66
CA LYS A 10 -21.65 -24.50 -5.33
C LYS A 10 -21.00 -25.48 -6.31
N LEU A 11 -21.77 -26.38 -6.94
CA LEU A 11 -21.23 -27.37 -7.89
C LEU A 11 -20.80 -26.72 -9.21
N ASN A 12 -21.53 -25.68 -9.61
CA ASN A 12 -21.42 -25.11 -10.96
C ASN A 12 -20.76 -23.72 -10.97
N GLY A 13 -20.51 -23.13 -9.79
CA GLY A 13 -19.86 -21.83 -9.67
C GLY A 13 -20.71 -20.66 -10.16
N ARG A 14 -22.05 -20.76 -10.08
CA ARG A 14 -22.99 -19.81 -10.69
C ARG A 14 -24.18 -19.51 -9.79
N TRP A 15 -24.81 -18.36 -10.03
CA TRP A 15 -26.12 -18.06 -9.46
C TRP A 15 -27.20 -18.96 -10.09
N LEU A 16 -28.20 -19.33 -9.28
CA LEU A 16 -29.37 -20.11 -9.72
C LEU A 16 -30.45 -19.23 -10.35
N SER A 17 -30.37 -17.92 -10.15
CA SER A 17 -31.28 -16.92 -10.70
C SER A 17 -30.50 -15.80 -11.38
N GLN A 18 -31.16 -15.13 -12.34
CA GLN A 18 -30.65 -13.96 -13.04
C GLN A 18 -30.36 -12.81 -12.06
N ASP A 19 -29.32 -12.04 -12.35
CA ASP A 19 -29.00 -10.81 -11.60
C ASP A 19 -30.15 -9.80 -11.68
N PRO A 20 -30.70 -9.29 -10.55
CA PRO A 20 -31.69 -8.22 -10.56
C PRO A 20 -31.22 -6.94 -11.24
N LEU A 21 -29.90 -6.69 -11.30
CA LEU A 21 -29.28 -5.56 -11.97
C LEU A 21 -28.68 -5.95 -13.33
N ALA A 22 -29.13 -7.04 -13.93
CA ALA A 22 -28.62 -7.54 -15.21
C ALA A 22 -28.59 -6.49 -16.32
N ASP A 23 -29.57 -5.58 -16.34
CA ASP A 23 -29.69 -4.54 -17.37
C ASP A 23 -28.64 -3.42 -17.22
N GLU A 24 -28.07 -3.25 -16.03
CA GLU A 24 -26.97 -2.31 -15.78
C GLU A 24 -25.60 -2.90 -16.15
N TYR A 25 -25.51 -4.24 -16.23
CA TYR A 25 -24.27 -4.98 -16.46
C TYR A 25 -24.34 -5.88 -17.70
N ILE A 26 -24.73 -5.31 -18.83
CA ILE A 26 -24.92 -6.02 -20.12
C ILE A 26 -23.69 -6.84 -20.57
N ASN A 27 -22.49 -6.40 -20.22
CA ASN A 27 -21.23 -7.08 -20.58
C ASN A 27 -20.84 -8.23 -19.64
N HIS A 28 -21.63 -8.49 -18.60
CA HIS A 28 -21.43 -9.59 -17.67
C HIS A 28 -22.50 -10.67 -17.85
N SER A 29 -22.11 -11.93 -17.67
CA SER A 29 -23.11 -13.00 -17.64
C SER A 29 -24.03 -12.78 -16.44
N GLN A 30 -25.33 -12.81 -16.70
CA GLN A 30 -26.40 -12.66 -15.71
C GLN A 30 -26.37 -13.71 -14.58
N TYR A 31 -25.55 -14.76 -14.74
CA TYR A 31 -25.37 -15.84 -13.78
C TYR A 31 -23.94 -15.91 -13.23
N CYS A 32 -23.07 -14.93 -13.55
CA CYS A 32 -21.68 -14.95 -13.11
C CYS A 32 -21.57 -14.74 -11.61
N PHE A 33 -20.81 -15.62 -10.96
CA PHE A 33 -20.42 -15.44 -9.57
C PHE A 33 -19.06 -14.73 -9.55
N CYS A 34 -18.92 -13.68 -8.73
CA CYS A 34 -17.68 -12.90 -8.60
C CYS A 34 -17.08 -12.40 -9.94
N GLY A 35 -17.90 -12.10 -10.95
CA GLY A 35 -17.40 -11.68 -12.27
C GLY A 35 -16.48 -12.70 -12.94
N ASN A 36 -16.70 -14.00 -12.70
CA ASN A 36 -15.82 -15.12 -13.11
C ASN A 36 -14.40 -15.08 -12.52
N ASN A 37 -14.16 -14.26 -11.48
CA ASN A 37 -12.90 -14.25 -10.75
C ASN A 37 -13.13 -14.53 -9.26
N PRO A 38 -13.56 -15.76 -8.91
CA PRO A 38 -13.80 -16.13 -7.52
C PRO A 38 -12.48 -16.13 -6.73
N ILE A 39 -11.30 -16.29 -7.33
CA ILE A 39 -10.05 -16.30 -6.54
C ILE A 39 -9.61 -14.88 -6.13
N SER A 40 -9.81 -13.86 -6.97
CA SER A 40 -9.46 -12.49 -6.59
C SER A 40 -10.57 -11.76 -5.81
N ARG A 41 -11.79 -12.33 -5.75
CA ARG A 41 -12.96 -11.72 -5.09
C ARG A 41 -13.61 -12.61 -4.03
N ILE A 42 -13.10 -13.81 -3.78
CA ILE A 42 -13.42 -14.56 -2.55
C ILE A 42 -12.60 -13.90 -1.45
N ASP A 43 -13.31 -13.07 -0.71
CA ASP A 43 -12.97 -12.75 0.66
C ASP A 43 -12.99 -14.05 1.48
N ILE A 44 -11.86 -14.38 2.11
CA ILE A 44 -11.72 -15.62 2.87
C ILE A 44 -12.53 -15.54 4.17
N ASN A 45 -12.82 -14.33 4.68
CA ASN A 45 -13.54 -14.12 5.94
C ASN A 45 -14.73 -13.14 5.86
N GLY A 46 -14.79 -12.26 4.86
CA GLY A 46 -15.78 -11.17 4.78
C GLY A 46 -15.32 -9.90 5.48
N GLU A 47 -14.02 -9.72 5.74
CA GLU A 47 -13.53 -8.73 6.70
C GLU A 47 -12.41 -7.85 6.13
N ASP A 48 -12.49 -6.54 6.39
CA ASP A 48 -11.60 -5.49 5.89
C ASP A 48 -11.16 -4.52 7.00
N TRP A 49 -10.18 -3.66 6.69
CA TRP A 49 -9.70 -2.64 7.61
C TRP A 49 -10.45 -1.31 7.46
N TYR A 50 -10.64 -0.64 8.60
CA TYR A 50 -11.07 0.76 8.66
C TYR A 50 -10.21 1.54 9.67
N SER A 51 -10.16 2.87 9.53
CA SER A 51 -9.57 3.76 10.51
C SER A 51 -10.63 4.53 11.30
N TYR A 52 -10.30 4.89 12.54
CA TYR A 52 -11.13 5.72 13.39
C TYR A 52 -10.28 6.59 14.32
N GLN A 53 -10.84 7.69 14.82
CA GLN A 53 -10.17 8.50 15.84
C GLN A 53 -10.42 7.89 17.22
N LYS A 54 -9.33 7.54 17.91
CA LYS A 54 -9.36 7.00 19.26
C LYS A 54 -8.89 8.05 20.24
N LYS A 55 -9.65 8.20 21.33
CA LYS A 55 -9.32 9.08 22.46
C LYS A 55 -8.98 8.22 23.67
N GLU A 56 -7.83 8.44 24.27
CA GLU A 56 -7.43 7.78 25.51
C GLU A 56 -6.67 8.75 26.41
N TYR A 57 -6.53 8.44 27.69
CA TYR A 57 -5.76 9.24 28.63
C TYR A 57 -4.38 8.60 28.82
N ASN A 58 -3.32 9.40 28.71
CA ASN A 58 -1.98 8.93 29.00
C ASN A 58 -1.75 8.75 30.52
N GLU A 59 -0.57 8.24 30.90
CA GLU A 59 -0.22 8.00 32.31
C GLU A 59 -0.23 9.27 33.17
N GLN A 60 -0.10 10.45 32.53
CA GLN A 60 -0.15 11.76 33.15
C GLN A 60 -1.58 12.32 33.26
N GLY A 61 -2.59 11.59 32.79
CA GLY A 61 -3.99 12.02 32.78
C GLY A 61 -4.35 13.01 31.67
N GLU A 62 -3.48 13.18 30.66
CA GLU A 62 -3.75 14.02 29.50
C GLU A 62 -4.49 13.21 28.43
N MET A 63 -5.52 13.81 27.84
CA MET A 63 -6.24 13.19 26.72
C MET A 63 -5.38 13.27 25.46
N ILE A 64 -5.14 12.11 24.86
CA ILE A 64 -4.51 11.96 23.55
C ILE A 64 -5.55 11.46 22.54
N GLU A 65 -5.51 12.03 21.35
CA GLU A 65 -6.34 11.62 20.21
C GLU A 65 -5.43 11.19 19.06
N TYR A 66 -5.68 10.01 18.50
CA TYR A 66 -4.89 9.46 17.40
C TYR A 66 -5.73 8.55 16.50
N THR A 67 -5.27 8.38 15.26
CA THR A 67 -5.86 7.43 14.31
C THR A 67 -5.49 5.99 14.70
N ALA A 68 -6.51 5.19 14.99
CA ALA A 68 -6.40 3.75 15.20
C ALA A 68 -6.98 2.98 14.00
N TYR A 69 -6.65 1.69 13.91
CA TYR A 69 -7.07 0.80 12.84
C TYR A 69 -7.72 -0.43 13.46
N ALA A 70 -8.84 -0.87 12.89
CA ALA A 70 -9.55 -2.07 13.33
C ALA A 70 -10.07 -2.85 12.13
N PHE A 71 -10.37 -4.12 12.37
CA PHE A 71 -10.91 -5.05 11.40
C PHE A 71 -12.43 -5.15 11.58
N THR A 72 -13.16 -5.27 10.48
CA THR A 72 -14.63 -5.25 10.47
C THR A 72 -15.17 -6.16 9.37
N GLU A 73 -16.37 -6.69 9.54
CA GLU A 73 -17.10 -7.44 8.50
C GLU A 73 -17.60 -6.53 7.35
N ALA A 74 -17.47 -5.21 7.50
CA ALA A 74 -17.86 -4.26 6.45
C ALA A 74 -16.81 -4.24 5.32
N THR A 75 -17.26 -4.48 4.10
CA THR A 75 -16.44 -4.50 2.88
C THR A 75 -16.59 -3.23 2.03
N SER A 76 -17.26 -2.21 2.56
CA SER A 76 -17.40 -0.90 1.95
C SER A 76 -17.67 0.18 2.99
N GLN A 77 -17.52 1.46 2.61
CA GLN A 77 -17.91 2.57 3.47
C GLN A 77 -19.41 2.53 3.81
N GLN A 78 -20.27 2.18 2.84
CA GLN A 78 -21.71 2.08 3.08
C GLN A 78 -22.04 1.02 4.13
N GLU A 79 -21.40 -0.16 4.05
CA GLU A 79 -21.60 -1.22 5.06
C GLU A 79 -21.06 -0.81 6.43
N LEU A 80 -19.96 -0.05 6.48
CA LEU A 80 -19.42 0.49 7.73
C LEU A 80 -20.41 1.47 8.38
N ASP A 81 -20.99 2.36 7.57
CA ASP A 81 -21.98 3.33 8.00
C ASP A 81 -23.30 2.65 8.43
N ASP A 82 -23.77 1.65 7.68
CA ASP A 82 -24.97 0.86 7.99
C ASP A 82 -24.81 0.04 9.29
N ALA A 83 -23.58 -0.39 9.59
CA ALA A 83 -23.23 -1.02 10.86
C ALA A 83 -23.13 -0.03 12.03
N GLY A 84 -23.28 1.28 11.78
CA GLY A 84 -23.17 2.33 12.79
C GLY A 84 -21.74 2.55 13.29
N ILE A 85 -20.73 2.11 12.53
CA ILE A 85 -19.32 2.24 12.90
C ILE A 85 -18.81 3.56 12.33
N ASN A 86 -18.43 4.50 13.21
CA ASN A 86 -17.84 5.76 12.78
C ASN A 86 -16.36 5.56 12.41
N GLY A 87 -16.03 5.73 11.13
CA GLY A 87 -14.68 5.62 10.64
C GLY A 87 -14.59 5.70 9.12
N THR A 88 -13.38 5.49 8.60
CA THR A 88 -13.10 5.49 7.16
C THR A 88 -12.71 4.08 6.73
N TYR A 89 -13.45 3.50 5.79
CA TYR A 89 -13.13 2.22 5.18
C TYR A 89 -11.83 2.29 4.37
N LEU A 90 -10.93 1.32 4.58
CA LEU A 90 -9.60 1.27 3.96
C LEU A 90 -9.39 0.04 3.06
N GLY A 91 -10.13 -1.04 3.31
CA GLY A 91 -10.13 -2.29 2.55
C GLY A 91 -9.22 -3.38 3.10
N ALA A 92 -9.10 -4.47 2.35
CA ALA A 92 -8.45 -5.71 2.81
C ALA A 92 -6.99 -5.55 3.25
N VAL A 93 -6.29 -4.55 2.72
CA VAL A 93 -4.88 -4.31 3.04
C VAL A 93 -4.61 -2.81 3.17
N VAL A 94 -3.91 -2.46 4.25
CA VAL A 94 -3.40 -1.11 4.50
C VAL A 94 -1.91 -1.18 4.76
N VAL A 95 -1.15 -0.36 4.05
CA VAL A 95 0.29 -0.24 4.24
C VAL A 95 0.61 1.16 4.71
N ILE A 96 1.22 1.26 5.88
CA ILE A 96 1.59 2.53 6.49
C ILE A 96 3.10 2.68 6.43
N PHE A 97 3.58 3.72 5.77
CA PHE A 97 4.97 4.16 5.83
C PHE A 97 5.07 5.30 6.84
N ALA A 98 5.55 4.98 8.04
CA ALA A 98 5.87 5.94 9.09
C ALA A 98 7.35 6.34 8.96
N GLY A 99 7.60 7.42 8.23
CA GLY A 99 8.93 7.91 7.91
C GLY A 99 9.38 9.11 8.74
N SER A 100 10.51 9.68 8.34
CA SER A 100 11.00 10.97 8.84
C SER A 100 11.63 11.79 7.73
N LEU A 101 11.54 13.12 7.84
CA LEU A 101 12.26 14.05 6.95
C LEU A 101 13.78 13.94 7.09
N ASN A 102 14.27 13.35 8.19
CA ASN A 102 15.69 13.14 8.47
C ASN A 102 16.19 11.74 8.05
N GLU A 103 15.36 10.95 7.35
CA GLU A 103 15.78 9.65 6.82
C GLU A 103 17.05 9.78 5.96
N LYS A 104 17.98 8.86 6.17
CA LYS A 104 19.22 8.77 5.39
C LYS A 104 19.67 7.32 5.25
N LEU A 105 20.29 7.03 4.11
CA LEU A 105 20.93 5.74 3.90
C LEU A 105 22.30 5.74 4.59
N GLY A 106 22.65 4.59 5.15
CA GLY A 106 23.93 4.37 5.82
C GLY A 106 24.98 3.79 4.89
N THR A 107 26.19 3.62 5.44
CA THR A 107 27.35 3.09 4.73
C THR A 107 27.71 1.72 5.29
N LYS A 108 28.73 1.06 4.74
CA LYS A 108 29.32 -0.15 5.33
C LYS A 108 30.82 0.02 5.36
N GLU A 109 31.53 -0.66 6.26
CA GLU A 109 33.00 -0.61 6.29
C GLU A 109 33.64 -0.90 4.92
N SER A 110 33.07 -1.86 4.18
CA SER A 110 33.53 -2.23 2.84
C SER A 110 33.12 -1.25 1.72
N ASP A 111 32.20 -0.31 2.00
CA ASP A 111 31.66 0.66 1.04
C ASP A 111 31.34 1.99 1.80
N PRO A 112 32.37 2.81 2.09
CA PRO A 112 32.23 4.04 2.87
C PRO A 112 31.37 5.12 2.21
N ASP A 113 31.19 5.07 0.89
CA ASP A 113 30.29 5.94 0.12
C ASP A 113 28.95 5.22 -0.19
N GLY A 114 28.68 4.15 0.55
CA GLY A 114 27.52 3.31 0.43
C GLY A 114 26.20 4.03 0.67
N LEU A 115 25.15 3.56 0.00
CA LEU A 115 23.78 4.02 0.19
C LEU A 115 22.92 2.81 0.54
N TYR A 116 23.00 2.38 1.79
CA TYR A 116 22.37 1.16 2.30
C TYR A 116 21.26 1.47 3.30
N ILE A 117 20.09 0.87 3.10
CA ILE A 117 18.97 0.95 4.06
C ILE A 117 19.30 0.27 5.39
N ASN A 118 20.23 -0.69 5.36
CA ASN A 118 20.73 -1.44 6.50
C ASN A 118 22.21 -1.12 6.79
N GLY A 119 22.66 0.06 6.36
CA GLY A 119 24.03 0.52 6.61
C GLY A 119 24.17 1.17 7.98
N ASP A 120 25.41 1.32 8.41
CA ASP A 120 25.77 2.01 9.63
C ASP A 120 25.31 3.48 9.55
N GLY A 121 24.63 3.92 10.60
CA GLY A 121 24.06 5.26 10.67
C GLY A 121 22.82 5.50 9.81
N ALA A 122 22.23 4.47 9.18
CA ALA A 122 20.97 4.61 8.45
C ALA A 122 19.83 5.06 9.39
N ILE A 123 18.99 5.96 8.89
CA ILE A 123 17.73 6.39 9.50
C ILE A 123 16.63 5.98 8.53
N THR A 124 15.75 5.09 8.96
CA THR A 124 14.77 4.40 8.11
C THR A 124 13.35 4.64 8.56
N ALA A 125 12.39 4.49 7.65
CA ALA A 125 10.99 4.41 7.98
C ALA A 125 10.62 3.05 8.60
N GLN A 126 9.62 3.07 9.49
CA GLN A 126 8.91 1.85 9.88
C GLN A 126 7.73 1.67 8.93
N VAL A 127 7.63 0.50 8.31
CA VAL A 127 6.49 0.14 7.46
C VAL A 127 5.65 -0.88 8.19
N THR A 128 4.37 -0.58 8.41
CA THR A 128 3.40 -1.52 9.00
C THR A 128 2.42 -1.96 7.92
N VAL A 129 2.29 -3.26 7.72
CA VAL A 129 1.28 -3.86 6.85
C VAL A 129 0.20 -4.45 7.73
N TYR A 130 -1.02 -3.96 7.56
CA TYR A 130 -2.26 -4.56 8.04
C TYR A 130 -2.76 -5.46 6.91
N GLY A 131 -2.54 -6.77 7.07
CA GLY A 131 -2.78 -7.78 6.05
C GLY A 131 -4.23 -8.28 5.99
N PRO A 132 -4.57 -9.09 4.98
CA PRO A 132 -5.94 -9.52 4.72
C PRO A 132 -6.47 -10.59 5.69
N LYS A 133 -5.70 -11.01 6.71
CA LYS A 133 -6.14 -11.97 7.73
C LYS A 133 -6.32 -11.32 9.11
N GLY A 134 -6.68 -10.04 9.11
CA GLY A 134 -7.00 -9.27 10.30
C GLY A 134 -5.82 -9.08 11.24
N GLU A 135 -6.11 -8.92 12.53
CA GLU A 135 -5.12 -8.57 13.57
C GLU A 135 -3.94 -9.55 13.67
N SER A 136 -4.15 -10.81 13.29
CA SER A 136 -3.10 -11.84 13.27
C SER A 136 -2.07 -11.66 12.14
N ASP A 137 -2.37 -10.81 11.16
CA ASP A 137 -1.57 -10.54 9.97
C ASP A 137 -1.11 -9.09 9.92
N ILE A 138 -0.75 -8.54 11.08
CA ILE A 138 -0.04 -7.27 11.18
C ILE A 138 1.46 -7.55 11.23
N ALA A 139 2.21 -6.96 10.29
CA ALA A 139 3.66 -7.14 10.22
C ALA A 139 4.41 -5.80 10.04
N ARG A 140 5.63 -5.74 10.55
CA ARG A 140 6.51 -4.58 10.41
C ARG A 140 7.71 -4.89 9.52
N TYR A 141 8.11 -3.90 8.74
CA TYR A 141 9.22 -3.94 7.80
C TYR A 141 10.07 -2.67 7.91
N THR A 142 11.33 -2.80 7.54
CA THR A 142 12.24 -1.66 7.35
C THR A 142 11.96 -1.04 5.99
N GLY A 143 11.64 0.24 5.97
CA GLY A 143 11.41 0.98 4.73
C GLY A 143 12.21 2.26 4.63
N PHE A 144 12.09 2.92 3.48
CA PHE A 144 12.68 4.22 3.22
C PHE A 144 11.73 5.03 2.35
N THR A 145 11.40 6.23 2.78
CA THR A 145 10.40 7.09 2.13
C THR A 145 11.02 8.27 1.40
N MET A 146 12.30 8.56 1.66
CA MET A 146 13.03 9.60 0.95
C MET A 146 13.69 9.05 -0.31
N SER A 147 14.16 9.92 -1.19
CA SER A 147 15.00 9.49 -2.32
C SER A 147 16.44 9.30 -1.88
N SER A 148 17.21 8.55 -2.67
CA SER A 148 18.64 8.31 -2.38
C SER A 148 19.49 9.59 -2.40
N ASP A 149 18.98 10.64 -3.06
CA ASP A 149 19.52 11.99 -3.03
C ASP A 149 18.34 12.97 -3.09
N PHE A 150 17.90 13.44 -1.93
CA PHE A 150 16.73 14.31 -1.80
C PHE A 150 16.89 15.64 -2.53
N LYS A 151 18.11 16.21 -2.58
CA LYS A 151 18.33 17.48 -3.28
C LYS A 151 18.15 17.32 -4.78
N LYS A 152 18.61 16.19 -5.32
CA LYS A 152 18.52 15.89 -6.75
C LYS A 152 17.14 15.38 -7.16
N TYR A 153 16.52 14.55 -6.35
CA TYR A 153 15.32 13.84 -6.74
C TYR A 153 14.07 14.27 -5.96
N GLY A 154 14.15 14.89 -4.79
CA GLY A 154 12.98 15.15 -3.95
C GLY A 154 12.28 13.87 -3.48
N ALA A 155 11.08 13.98 -2.94
CA ALA A 155 10.26 12.83 -2.52
C ALA A 155 8.78 13.11 -2.82
N ILE A 156 7.93 12.08 -2.83
CA ILE A 156 6.48 12.27 -2.89
C ILE A 156 5.96 12.86 -1.56
N ALA A 157 4.87 13.61 -1.64
CA ALA A 157 4.22 14.22 -0.49
C ALA A 157 3.67 13.17 0.48
N ASP A 158 3.46 13.59 1.72
CA ASP A 158 2.69 12.82 2.69
C ASP A 158 1.21 12.78 2.26
N GLY A 159 0.49 11.74 2.69
CA GLY A 159 -0.92 11.58 2.42
C GLY A 159 -1.35 10.14 2.22
N GLU A 160 -2.58 9.99 1.77
CA GLU A 160 -3.19 8.71 1.42
C GLU A 160 -3.14 8.49 -0.09
N TYR A 161 -2.83 7.27 -0.47
CA TYR A 161 -2.68 6.85 -1.85
C TYR A 161 -3.33 5.49 -2.08
N THR A 162 -3.72 5.22 -3.32
CA THR A 162 -4.07 3.86 -3.75
C THR A 162 -2.85 3.26 -4.43
N VAL A 163 -2.44 2.07 -4.03
CA VAL A 163 -1.39 1.32 -4.72
C VAL A 163 -2.06 0.26 -5.57
N ASN A 164 -1.79 0.28 -6.87
CA ASN A 164 -2.36 -0.68 -7.81
C ASN A 164 -1.32 -1.75 -8.18
N TYR A 165 -1.76 -3.00 -8.26
CA TYR A 165 -0.95 -4.11 -8.74
C TYR A 165 -1.03 -4.20 -10.26
N LEU A 166 0.03 -3.79 -10.96
CA LEU A 166 0.06 -3.72 -12.42
C LEU A 166 0.72 -4.96 -13.05
N VAL A 167 0.14 -5.45 -14.16
CA VAL A 167 0.72 -6.51 -15.00
C VAL A 167 0.67 -6.06 -16.47
N PRO A 168 1.81 -5.77 -17.12
CA PRO A 168 3.16 -5.76 -16.56
C PRO A 168 3.36 -4.61 -15.56
N GLY A 169 4.31 -4.79 -14.63
CA GLY A 169 4.76 -3.74 -13.71
C GLY A 169 5.97 -2.99 -14.25
N LYS A 170 6.71 -2.34 -13.34
CA LYS A 170 8.00 -1.68 -13.64
C LYS A 170 9.07 -2.72 -13.98
N SER A 171 9.60 -2.62 -15.20
CA SER A 171 10.74 -3.42 -15.69
C SER A 171 12.06 -2.64 -15.55
N ALA A 172 12.55 -2.50 -14.32
CA ALA A 172 13.79 -1.80 -13.98
C ALA A 172 14.73 -2.74 -13.18
N PRO A 173 15.99 -2.35 -12.89
CA PRO A 173 16.91 -3.19 -12.10
C PRO A 173 16.34 -3.64 -10.75
N LEU A 174 15.42 -2.86 -10.19
CA LEU A 174 14.60 -3.21 -9.03
C LEU A 174 13.13 -3.25 -9.50
N PRO A 175 12.65 -4.40 -10.00
CA PRO A 175 11.31 -4.52 -10.55
C PRO A 175 10.23 -4.52 -9.46
N SER A 176 9.05 -4.05 -9.79
CA SER A 176 7.88 -4.10 -8.90
C SER A 176 6.58 -3.97 -9.69
N ASN A 177 5.53 -4.57 -9.16
CA ASN A 177 4.16 -4.45 -9.66
C ASN A 177 3.31 -3.45 -8.85
N TYR A 178 3.82 -2.93 -7.72
CA TYR A 178 3.05 -2.08 -6.81
C TYR A 178 3.24 -0.60 -7.15
N ALA A 179 2.36 -0.07 -8.00
CA ALA A 179 2.42 1.30 -8.49
C ALA A 179 1.55 2.23 -7.64
N VAL A 180 2.15 3.29 -7.09
CA VAL A 180 1.42 4.33 -6.36
C VAL A 180 0.57 5.12 -7.36
N ASN A 181 -0.72 5.27 -7.06
CA ASN A 181 -1.78 5.80 -7.92
C ASN A 181 -1.78 5.18 -9.33
N GLY A 182 -1.42 3.91 -9.47
CA GLY A 182 -1.32 3.24 -10.76
C GLY A 182 -0.21 3.80 -11.66
N GLY A 183 0.77 4.50 -11.09
CA GLY A 183 1.84 5.18 -11.81
C GLY A 183 1.48 6.58 -12.31
N ASN A 184 0.25 7.04 -12.05
CA ASN A 184 -0.19 8.41 -12.33
C ASN A 184 0.58 9.44 -11.49
N PRO A 185 0.51 10.74 -11.84
CA PRO A 185 1.18 11.79 -11.08
C PRO A 185 0.81 11.80 -9.59
N VAL A 186 1.84 12.00 -8.77
CA VAL A 186 1.81 12.14 -7.32
C VAL A 186 2.50 13.46 -6.97
N ASN A 187 1.88 14.24 -6.08
CA ASN A 187 2.45 15.51 -5.62
C ASN A 187 3.79 15.27 -4.91
N CYS A 188 4.74 16.16 -5.13
CA CYS A 188 6.02 16.13 -4.42
C CYS A 188 5.88 16.78 -3.05
N LEU A 189 6.68 16.30 -2.12
CA LEU A 189 6.87 16.93 -0.82
C LEU A 189 7.28 18.38 -1.02
N ASN A 190 6.66 19.29 -0.26
CA ASN A 190 6.82 20.74 -0.37
C ASN A 190 6.44 21.34 -1.75
N GLY A 191 5.75 20.57 -2.60
CA GLY A 191 5.35 21.01 -3.94
C GLY A 191 6.52 21.20 -4.91
N ILE A 192 7.70 20.64 -4.63
CA ILE A 192 8.90 20.82 -5.45
C ILE A 192 9.37 19.47 -6.01
N ASN A 193 9.44 19.38 -7.34
CA ASN A 193 10.14 18.33 -8.07
C ASN A 193 11.47 18.88 -8.59
N PRO A 194 12.62 18.57 -7.97
CA PRO A 194 13.92 19.11 -8.38
C PRO A 194 14.42 18.57 -9.73
N SER A 195 13.83 17.48 -10.23
CA SER A 195 14.22 16.84 -11.48
C SER A 195 12.97 16.44 -12.27
N PRO A 196 12.26 17.43 -12.86
CA PRO A 196 11.14 17.16 -13.74
C PRO A 196 11.65 16.51 -15.02
N ILE A 197 11.04 15.39 -15.42
CA ILE A 197 11.27 14.78 -16.72
C ILE A 197 10.12 15.23 -17.62
N SER A 198 10.39 15.78 -18.81
CA SER A 198 9.32 16.18 -19.72
C SER A 198 8.44 14.96 -20.08
N PRO A 199 7.09 15.05 -20.05
CA PRO A 199 6.25 16.26 -19.93
C PRO A 199 5.78 16.60 -18.50
N TYR A 200 6.43 16.09 -17.45
CA TYR A 200 5.94 16.13 -16.08
C TYR A 200 6.17 17.46 -15.36
N SER A 201 5.27 17.75 -14.41
CA SER A 201 5.18 18.98 -13.64
C SER A 201 6.38 19.20 -12.70
N ALA A 202 6.73 20.48 -12.51
CA ALA A 202 7.68 20.94 -11.49
C ALA A 202 7.22 20.67 -10.04
N THR A 203 6.00 20.17 -9.85
CA THR A 203 5.40 19.88 -8.54
C THR A 203 5.02 18.41 -8.35
N GLN A 204 5.13 17.57 -9.37
CA GLN A 204 4.65 16.19 -9.35
C GLN A 204 5.66 15.21 -9.94
N LYS A 205 5.60 13.96 -9.50
CA LYS A 205 6.32 12.81 -10.05
C LYS A 205 5.36 11.73 -10.47
N ASN A 206 5.75 10.94 -11.45
CA ASN A 206 4.99 9.79 -11.91
C ASN A 206 5.86 8.53 -11.85
N GLY A 207 5.26 7.37 -12.16
CA GLY A 207 5.99 6.10 -12.14
C GLY A 207 6.60 5.80 -10.76
N ILE A 208 5.89 6.17 -9.70
CA ILE A 208 6.27 5.90 -8.33
C ILE A 208 5.78 4.51 -7.96
N TYR A 209 6.68 3.70 -7.39
CA TYR A 209 6.40 2.33 -6.97
C TYR A 209 6.85 2.12 -5.54
N ILE A 210 6.28 1.10 -4.90
CA ILE A 210 6.90 0.45 -3.74
C ILE A 210 7.77 -0.68 -4.28
N HIS A 211 9.07 -0.68 -3.98
CA HIS A 211 9.97 -1.76 -4.43
C HIS A 211 11.06 -2.08 -3.40
N ALA A 212 11.75 -3.19 -3.61
CA ALA A 212 12.86 -3.59 -2.76
C ALA A 212 14.10 -2.71 -3.01
N THR A 213 14.94 -2.57 -1.99
CA THR A 213 16.38 -2.39 -2.21
C THR A 213 16.98 -3.65 -2.85
N ASN A 214 18.25 -3.63 -3.27
CA ASN A 214 18.88 -4.88 -3.67
C ASN A 214 19.01 -5.85 -2.46
N ILE A 215 19.38 -7.11 -2.72
CA ILE A 215 19.46 -8.13 -1.65
C ILE A 215 20.42 -7.75 -0.50
N ASN A 216 21.41 -6.90 -0.76
CA ASN A 216 22.38 -6.44 0.23
C ASN A 216 21.94 -5.17 0.98
N GLY A 217 20.78 -4.60 0.62
CA GLY A 217 20.25 -3.38 1.21
C GLY A 217 20.59 -2.09 0.45
N LYS A 218 21.29 -2.16 -0.69
CA LYS A 218 21.70 -0.98 -1.46
C LYS A 218 20.48 -0.34 -2.14
N ALA A 219 20.32 0.96 -1.92
CA ALA A 219 19.16 1.78 -2.27
C ALA A 219 19.55 3.05 -3.06
N GLY A 220 20.82 3.17 -3.46
CA GLY A 220 21.35 4.33 -4.16
C GLY A 220 22.57 4.02 -5.04
N GLY A 221 22.97 5.00 -5.84
CA GLY A 221 24.05 4.90 -6.82
C GLY A 221 23.60 4.34 -8.18
N ASN A 222 24.56 4.03 -9.06
CA ASN A 222 24.32 3.65 -10.47
C ASN A 222 23.41 2.42 -10.70
N ILE A 223 23.18 1.60 -9.67
CA ILE A 223 22.48 0.31 -9.80
C ILE A 223 21.10 0.34 -9.09
N ALA A 224 20.85 1.29 -8.19
CA ALA A 224 19.72 1.22 -7.26
C ALA A 224 19.12 2.58 -6.86
N ALA A 225 19.38 3.67 -7.58
CA ALA A 225 18.88 5.00 -7.23
C ALA A 225 17.35 5.04 -7.09
N SER A 226 16.84 5.17 -5.86
CA SER A 226 15.45 5.55 -5.65
C SER A 226 15.27 7.03 -5.95
N THR A 227 14.66 7.34 -7.08
CA THR A 227 14.39 8.72 -7.54
C THR A 227 13.07 9.29 -7.01
N GLY A 228 12.53 8.70 -5.94
CA GLY A 228 11.25 9.06 -5.32
C GLY A 228 10.30 7.88 -5.05
N CYS A 229 10.71 6.65 -5.37
CA CYS A 229 9.97 5.44 -5.01
C CYS A 229 10.08 5.18 -3.49
N LEU A 230 9.08 4.49 -2.96
CA LEU A 230 9.12 4.00 -1.59
C LEU A 230 9.82 2.65 -1.55
N LEU A 231 10.67 2.45 -0.55
CA LEU A 231 11.50 1.24 -0.46
C LEU A 231 11.09 0.36 0.70
N ILE A 232 11.18 -0.94 0.47
CA ILE A 232 11.26 -1.97 1.51
C ILE A 232 12.66 -2.57 1.47
N GLN A 233 13.21 -2.97 2.61
CA GLN A 233 14.47 -3.70 2.62
C GLN A 233 14.36 -4.99 1.78
N GLY A 234 15.35 -5.20 0.91
CA GLY A 234 15.41 -6.36 0.02
C GLY A 234 15.62 -7.70 0.75
N GLY A 235 15.66 -8.76 -0.05
CA GLY A 235 15.81 -10.13 0.46
C GLY A 235 14.57 -10.62 1.19
N ALA A 236 14.74 -11.18 2.38
CA ALA A 236 13.66 -11.84 3.12
C ALA A 236 12.50 -10.90 3.47
N GLN A 237 12.78 -9.62 3.77
CA GLN A 237 11.73 -8.65 4.09
C GLN A 237 10.83 -8.36 2.90
N TRP A 238 11.41 -8.12 1.72
CA TRP A 238 10.64 -7.95 0.49
C TRP A 238 9.79 -9.18 0.15
N ASN A 239 10.36 -10.38 0.21
CA ASN A 239 9.61 -11.61 -0.08
C ASN A 239 8.39 -11.78 0.84
N ARG A 240 8.56 -11.48 2.14
CA ARG A 240 7.47 -11.51 3.12
C ARG A 240 6.41 -10.43 2.83
N PHE A 241 6.85 -9.20 2.54
CA PHE A 241 5.96 -8.10 2.17
C PHE A 241 5.08 -8.46 0.96
N GLN A 242 5.69 -8.98 -0.11
CA GLN A 242 4.96 -9.41 -1.31
C GLN A 242 4.03 -10.58 -1.03
N SER A 243 4.45 -11.55 -0.22
CA SER A 243 3.64 -12.71 0.12
C SER A 243 2.43 -12.34 0.97
N GLN A 244 2.58 -11.36 1.86
CA GLN A 244 1.51 -10.89 2.75
C GLN A 244 0.43 -10.17 1.96
N ILE A 245 0.82 -9.26 1.07
CA ILE A 245 -0.09 -8.45 0.26
C ILE A 245 -0.65 -9.28 -0.91
N GLY A 246 0.21 -10.03 -1.60
CA GLY A 246 -0.13 -10.74 -2.83
C GLY A 246 -0.33 -9.82 -4.03
N LYS A 247 -1.13 -10.28 -4.99
CA LYS A 247 -1.39 -9.61 -6.28
C LYS A 247 -2.68 -8.81 -6.22
N ARG A 248 -2.70 -7.72 -5.46
CA ARG A 248 -3.89 -6.90 -5.23
C ARG A 248 -3.56 -5.42 -5.05
N ASP A 249 -4.58 -4.61 -5.23
CA ASP A 249 -4.55 -3.19 -4.89
C ASP A 249 -4.71 -3.01 -3.38
N PHE A 250 -4.17 -1.93 -2.83
CA PHE A 250 -4.25 -1.65 -1.39
C PHE A 250 -4.12 -0.16 -1.08
N LYS A 251 -4.54 0.23 0.13
CA LYS A 251 -4.39 1.59 0.63
C LYS A 251 -2.96 1.80 1.16
N LEU A 252 -2.33 2.89 0.75
CA LEU A 252 -1.06 3.37 1.29
C LEU A 252 -1.31 4.64 2.10
N ILE A 253 -0.77 4.69 3.31
CA ILE A 253 -0.71 5.90 4.15
C ILE A 253 0.76 6.23 4.34
N LEU A 254 1.16 7.45 3.96
CA LEU A 254 2.52 7.93 4.11
C LEU A 254 2.52 9.19 4.95
N TYR A 255 3.31 9.20 6.01
CA TYR A 255 3.59 10.40 6.79
C TYR A 255 5.04 10.41 7.24
N ARG A 256 5.59 11.61 7.40
CA ARG A 256 6.96 11.82 7.89
C ARG A 256 6.96 12.79 9.06
N GLN A 257 7.68 12.42 10.11
CA GLN A 257 7.96 13.29 11.27
C GLN A 257 9.24 14.09 11.08
#